data_AF-A0A9D0AB29-F1
#
_entry.id   AF-A0A9D0AB29-F1
#
_cell.length_a   1.000
_cell.length_b   1.000
_cell.length_c   1.000
_cell.angle_alpha   90.00
_cell.angle_beta   90.00
_cell.angle_gamma   90.00
#
_symmetry.space_group_name_H-M   'P 1'
#
loop_
_entity.id
_entity.type
_entity.pdbx_description
1 polymer ?
#
loop_
_entity_poly.entity_id
_entity_poly.type
_entity_poly.pdbx_seq_one_letter_code
_entity_poly.pdbx_strand_id
1 'polypeptide(L)'
;MDRLPSLSGPRIFGGVVFFVLCFCVLCGTGGGVSAALASEQVTFSWRANPQKDNVVGYRLYYGPGSRYDGTGHLKSGFSYDYYLDFATSQRCRTTKSGPVCEQYADNEVHCEGLNSEKPTCTLYGLVGGYKYFTMTAYNAQAESAYTKELKSYFGLYGGESGKLPGRFGTLHAIYTLLLP
;
A
#
# COMPACT_ATOMS: atom_id res chain seq x y z
N MET A 1 65.70 17.54 -16.73
CA MET A 1 66.66 17.26 -17.82
C MET A 1 66.06 16.12 -18.62
N ASP A 2 65.27 16.48 -19.64
CA ASP A 2 65.69 16.40 -21.06
C ASP A 2 65.35 15.00 -21.60
N ARG A 3 64.66 14.75 -22.72
CA ARG A 3 64.33 15.51 -23.93
C ARG A 3 63.28 14.70 -24.71
N LEU A 4 62.39 15.38 -25.43
CA LEU A 4 61.75 14.83 -26.62
C LEU A 4 62.75 14.76 -27.79
N PRO A 5 62.54 13.86 -28.76
CA PRO A 5 62.41 14.29 -30.16
C PRO A 5 61.18 13.63 -30.81
N SER A 6 60.29 14.33 -31.51
CA SER A 6 60.40 15.09 -32.77
C SER A 6 60.38 14.24 -34.07
N LEU A 7 59.24 14.37 -34.77
CA LEU A 7 58.97 14.38 -36.22
C LEU A 7 59.18 13.12 -37.09
N SER A 8 58.08 12.66 -37.71
CA SER A 8 57.90 12.76 -39.18
C SER A 8 56.44 12.50 -39.58
N GLY A 9 55.87 13.35 -40.45
CA GLY A 9 54.66 13.04 -41.23
C GLY A 9 55.05 12.60 -42.65
N PRO A 10 54.19 12.83 -43.66
CA PRO A 10 52.85 12.27 -43.87
C PRO A 10 52.82 11.49 -45.20
N ARG A 11 51.85 10.59 -45.43
CA ARG A 11 51.35 10.30 -46.80
C ARG A 11 49.85 9.99 -46.83
N ILE A 12 49.19 10.77 -47.66
CA ILE A 12 47.77 10.75 -48.04
C ILE A 12 47.56 9.69 -49.11
N PHE A 13 46.64 8.75 -48.90
CA PHE A 13 45.85 8.03 -49.91
C PHE A 13 44.60 7.59 -49.13
N GLY A 14 43.42 8.17 -49.34
CA GLY A 14 42.68 8.15 -50.58
C GLY A 14 41.60 7.08 -50.44
N GLY A 15 40.34 7.50 -50.25
CA GLY A 15 39.22 6.56 -50.38
C GLY A 15 38.07 6.75 -49.39
N VAL A 16 36.97 7.27 -49.94
CA VAL A 16 35.60 6.85 -49.65
C VAL A 16 35.02 7.24 -48.28
N VAL A 17 34.41 8.44 -48.30
CA VAL A 17 33.01 8.69 -47.92
C VAL A 17 32.40 7.75 -46.87
N PHE A 18 32.26 8.24 -45.64
CA PHE A 18 31.06 8.00 -44.83
C PHE A 18 30.76 9.26 -44.02
N PHE A 19 29.91 10.12 -44.59
CA PHE A 19 29.24 11.20 -43.87
C PHE A 19 28.24 10.55 -42.91
N VAL A 20 28.65 10.29 -41.67
CA VAL A 20 27.67 10.06 -40.59
C VAL A 20 27.18 11.43 -40.15
N LEU A 21 26.18 11.91 -40.88
CA LEU A 21 25.29 12.98 -40.47
C LEU A 21 24.67 12.57 -39.13
N CYS A 22 25.23 13.09 -38.03
CA CYS A 22 24.60 13.05 -36.72
C CYS A 22 23.36 13.95 -36.81
N PHE A 23 22.25 13.34 -37.20
CA PHE A 23 20.92 13.93 -37.30
C PHE A 23 20.38 14.17 -35.89
N CYS A 24 20.98 15.12 -35.17
CA CYS A 24 20.25 15.83 -34.13
C CYS A 24 19.24 16.71 -34.86
N VAL A 25 17.94 16.37 -34.79
CA VAL A 25 16.79 17.29 -34.75
C VAL A 25 15.47 16.52 -34.98
N LEU A 26 14.69 16.45 -33.89
CA LEU A 26 13.23 16.57 -33.81
C LEU A 26 12.32 15.52 -34.49
N CYS A 27 11.90 14.53 -33.70
CA CYS A 27 10.48 14.15 -33.54
C CYS A 27 10.38 13.43 -32.18
N GLY A 28 9.81 14.04 -31.14
CA GLY A 28 8.38 14.28 -31.07
C GLY A 28 7.72 13.15 -30.28
N THR A 29 7.63 13.34 -28.96
CA THR A 29 6.61 12.74 -28.08
C THR A 29 6.49 11.20 -28.08
N GLY A 30 7.55 10.51 -27.72
CA GLY A 30 7.45 9.23 -27.02
C GLY A 30 7.21 9.45 -25.52
N GLY A 31 6.29 10.34 -25.16
CA GLY A 31 5.84 10.49 -23.79
C GLY A 31 5.12 9.20 -23.43
N GLY A 32 5.85 8.25 -22.84
CA GLY A 32 5.23 7.18 -22.07
C GLY A 32 4.38 7.86 -21.01
N VAL A 33 3.09 7.99 -21.29
CA VAL A 33 2.09 8.22 -20.25
C VAL A 33 2.11 6.96 -19.40
N SER A 34 3.05 6.91 -18.45
CA SER A 34 2.85 6.13 -17.24
C SER A 34 1.63 6.77 -16.59
N ALA A 35 0.45 6.26 -16.93
CA ALA A 35 -0.73 6.49 -16.15
C ALA A 35 -0.40 5.91 -14.77
N ALA A 36 0.07 6.76 -13.87
CA ALA A 36 0.07 6.45 -12.46
C ALA A 36 -1.40 6.23 -12.13
N LEU A 37 -1.84 4.97 -12.13
CA LEU A 37 -3.10 4.59 -11.53
C LEU A 37 -3.07 5.22 -10.14
N ALA A 38 -3.95 6.19 -9.89
CA ALA A 38 -4.06 6.79 -8.58
C ALA A 38 -4.29 5.63 -7.62
N SER A 39 -3.29 5.31 -6.80
CA SER A 39 -3.40 4.21 -5.87
C SER A 39 -4.52 4.54 -4.90
N GLU A 40 -5.60 3.79 -4.95
CA GLU A 40 -6.66 3.92 -3.96
C GLU A 40 -6.06 3.52 -2.60
N GLN A 41 -6.16 4.43 -1.64
CA GLN A 41 -5.53 4.28 -0.33
C GLN A 41 -6.51 4.59 0.79
N VAL A 42 -6.23 4.01 1.94
CA VAL A 42 -6.96 4.29 3.18
C VAL A 42 -5.98 4.35 4.33
N THR A 43 -6.10 5.40 5.14
CA THR A 43 -5.23 5.60 6.30
C THR A 43 -6.02 5.33 7.57
N PHE A 44 -5.48 4.49 8.43
CA PHE A 44 -6.00 4.16 9.74
C PHE A 44 -5.09 4.78 10.80
N SER A 45 -5.68 5.44 11.78
CA SER A 45 -4.99 5.78 13.02
C SER A 45 -5.81 5.29 14.20
N TRP A 46 -5.13 4.80 15.23
CA TRP A 46 -5.76 4.34 16.46
C TRP A 46 -5.01 4.81 17.69
N ARG A 47 -5.64 4.66 18.86
CA ARG A 47 -4.99 4.92 20.14
C ARG A 47 -4.42 3.61 20.66
N ALA A 48 -3.11 3.58 20.89
CA ALA A 48 -2.47 2.39 21.45
C ALA A 48 -2.99 2.07 22.85
N ASN A 49 -3.00 0.78 23.18
CA ASN A 49 -3.28 0.31 24.52
C ASN A 49 -2.24 0.79 25.53
N PRO A 50 -2.63 1.05 26.80
CA PRO A 50 -1.67 1.30 27.86
C PRO A 50 -0.74 0.09 28.06
N GLN A 51 0.51 0.36 28.45
CA GLN A 51 1.55 -0.66 28.59
C GLN A 51 1.16 -1.85 29.49
N LYS A 52 0.35 -1.61 30.52
CA LYS A 52 -0.13 -2.65 31.46
C LYS A 52 -0.93 -3.78 30.79
N ASP A 53 -1.49 -3.53 29.60
CA ASP A 53 -2.28 -4.52 28.86
C ASP A 53 -1.37 -5.51 28.09
N ASN A 54 -0.05 -5.23 28.02
CA ASN A 54 0.96 -6.04 27.35
C ASN A 54 0.61 -6.40 25.90
N VAL A 55 -0.06 -5.49 25.18
CA VAL A 55 -0.35 -5.67 23.75
C VAL A 55 0.95 -5.76 22.96
N VAL A 56 1.09 -6.82 22.16
CA VAL A 56 2.27 -7.07 21.33
C VAL A 56 2.02 -6.79 19.85
N GLY A 57 0.75 -6.65 19.45
CA GLY A 57 0.40 -6.36 18.07
C GLY A 57 -1.07 -6.00 17.88
N TYR A 58 -1.39 -5.56 16.67
CA TYR A 58 -2.75 -5.27 16.22
C TYR A 58 -3.00 -5.98 14.89
N ARG A 59 -4.24 -6.44 14.69
CA ARG A 59 -4.69 -7.03 13.43
C ARG A 59 -5.79 -6.20 12.82
N LEU A 60 -5.63 -5.81 11.55
CA LEU A 60 -6.67 -5.13 10.78
C LEU A 60 -7.37 -6.15 9.87
N TYR A 61 -8.61 -6.48 10.18
CA TYR A 61 -9.47 -7.36 9.40
C TYR A 61 -10.24 -6.58 8.35
N TYR A 62 -10.35 -7.13 7.14
CA TYR A 62 -11.08 -6.49 6.06
C TYR A 62 -11.65 -7.44 5.02
N GLY A 63 -12.69 -6.98 4.32
CA GLY A 63 -13.35 -7.72 3.26
C GLY A 63 -14.47 -6.91 2.58
N PRO A 64 -15.10 -7.47 1.53
CA PRO A 64 -16.19 -6.82 0.80
C PRO A 64 -17.53 -6.85 1.57
N GLY A 65 -17.66 -7.71 2.59
CA GLY A 65 -18.88 -7.87 3.38
C GLY A 65 -18.82 -7.18 4.74
N SER A 66 -19.95 -6.61 5.18
CA SER A 66 -20.16 -6.16 6.57
C SER A 66 -20.43 -7.34 7.49
N ARG A 67 -19.89 -7.30 8.71
CA ARG A 67 -20.24 -8.24 9.78
C ARG A 67 -21.67 -8.08 10.31
N TYR A 68 -22.33 -6.98 9.94
CA TYR A 68 -23.72 -6.69 10.30
C TYR A 68 -24.67 -6.98 9.15
N ASP A 69 -25.89 -7.40 9.47
CA ASP A 69 -26.99 -7.48 8.51
C ASP A 69 -27.64 -6.11 8.24
N GLY A 70 -28.67 -6.08 7.40
CA GLY A 70 -29.38 -4.84 7.05
C GLY A 70 -30.12 -4.17 8.22
N THR A 71 -30.24 -4.86 9.35
CA THR A 71 -30.89 -4.38 10.59
C THR A 71 -29.87 -4.00 11.67
N GLY A 72 -28.57 -4.18 11.42
CA GLY A 72 -27.51 -3.86 12.36
C GLY A 72 -27.20 -4.97 13.37
N HIS A 73 -27.74 -6.19 13.19
CA HIS A 73 -27.39 -7.34 14.02
C HIS A 73 -26.12 -8.03 13.51
N LEU A 74 -25.32 -8.57 14.44
CA LEU A 74 -24.13 -9.35 14.11
C LEU A 74 -24.53 -10.65 13.41
N LYS A 75 -23.95 -10.91 12.25
CA LYS A 75 -24.15 -12.15 11.51
C LYS A 75 -23.48 -13.32 12.23
N SER A 76 -24.22 -14.41 12.45
CA SER A 76 -23.65 -15.65 12.95
C SER A 76 -22.70 -16.27 11.91
N GLY A 77 -21.55 -16.76 12.36
CA GLY A 77 -20.56 -17.41 11.49
C GLY A 77 -19.88 -16.48 10.48
N PHE A 78 -19.99 -15.16 10.64
CA PHE A 78 -19.30 -14.21 9.78
C PHE A 78 -17.79 -14.22 10.06
N SER A 79 -17.01 -14.16 8.98
CA SER A 79 -15.57 -13.93 9.02
C SER A 79 -15.19 -12.96 7.92
N TYR A 80 -14.19 -12.12 8.18
CA TYR A 80 -13.54 -11.34 7.14
C TYR A 80 -12.67 -12.25 6.26
N ASP A 81 -12.49 -11.82 5.01
CA ASP A 81 -11.72 -12.54 4.01
C ASP A 81 -10.21 -12.44 4.28
N TYR A 82 -9.77 -11.30 4.84
CA TYR A 82 -8.36 -11.00 5.08
C TYR A 82 -8.13 -10.36 6.45
N TYR A 83 -6.92 -10.49 6.97
CA TYR A 83 -6.37 -9.58 7.97
C TYR A 83 -4.90 -9.24 7.70
N LEU A 84 -4.47 -8.06 8.16
CA LEU A 84 -3.06 -7.67 8.25
C LEU A 84 -2.62 -7.77 9.70
N ASP A 85 -1.49 -8.39 9.96
CA ASP A 85 -0.82 -8.42 11.26
C ASP A 85 0.38 -7.47 11.23
N PHE A 86 0.26 -6.33 11.90
CA PHE A 86 1.26 -5.27 11.84
C PHE A 86 2.54 -5.61 12.61
N ALA A 87 2.50 -6.58 13.54
CA ALA A 87 3.70 -6.97 14.28
C ALA A 87 4.59 -7.92 13.46
N THR A 88 4.01 -8.72 12.58
CA THR A 88 4.73 -9.71 11.76
C THR A 88 4.87 -9.32 10.30
N SER A 89 4.30 -8.18 9.90
CA SER A 89 4.21 -7.70 8.52
C SER A 89 3.52 -8.66 7.56
N GLN A 90 2.53 -9.40 8.05
CA GLN A 90 1.84 -10.44 7.27
C GLN A 90 0.44 -10.02 6.85
N ARG A 91 0.06 -10.38 5.63
CA ARG A 91 -1.32 -10.45 5.17
C ARG A 91 -1.75 -11.91 5.19
N CYS A 92 -2.86 -12.17 5.84
CA CYS A 92 -3.42 -13.51 5.93
C CYS A 92 -4.80 -13.54 5.30
N ARG A 93 -5.06 -14.54 4.46
CA ARG A 93 -6.37 -14.85 3.89
C ARG A 93 -7.04 -15.92 4.72
N THR A 94 -8.26 -15.67 5.18
CA THR A 94 -9.04 -16.64 5.93
C THR A 94 -9.58 -17.72 4.99
N THR A 95 -9.29 -18.98 5.29
CA THR A 95 -9.85 -20.14 4.57
C THR A 95 -10.51 -21.11 5.54
N LYS A 96 -11.25 -22.09 5.02
CA LYS A 96 -11.87 -23.14 5.85
C LYS A 96 -10.84 -23.99 6.60
N SER A 97 -9.61 -24.10 6.08
CA SER A 97 -8.54 -24.89 6.67
C SER A 97 -7.62 -24.07 7.60
N GLY A 98 -7.95 -22.79 7.82
CA GLY A 98 -7.12 -21.84 8.56
C GLY A 98 -6.60 -20.69 7.70
N PRO A 99 -5.92 -19.71 8.32
CA PRO A 99 -5.35 -18.58 7.60
C PRO A 99 -4.13 -19.00 6.77
N VAL A 100 -4.05 -18.50 5.54
CA VAL A 100 -2.85 -18.60 4.68
C VAL A 100 -2.19 -17.23 4.65
N CYS A 101 -0.95 -17.14 5.15
CA CYS A 101 -0.26 -15.87 5.36
C CYS A 101 0.93 -15.68 4.41
N GLU A 102 1.08 -14.46 3.93
CA GLU A 102 2.21 -13.99 3.13
C GLU A 102 2.72 -12.66 3.68
N GLN A 103 3.99 -12.34 3.47
CA GLN A 103 4.53 -11.01 3.78
C GLN A 103 3.94 -10.01 2.78
N TYR A 104 3.36 -8.91 3.27
CA TYR A 104 2.96 -7.82 2.38
C TYR A 104 4.17 -6.98 2.00
N ALA A 105 4.13 -6.37 0.81
CA ALA A 105 5.23 -5.52 0.35
C ALA A 105 5.13 -4.11 0.95
N ASP A 106 6.27 -3.41 1.06
CA ASP A 106 6.35 -2.05 1.63
C ASP A 106 5.48 -1.02 0.90
N ASN A 107 5.17 -1.26 -0.38
CA ASN A 107 4.29 -0.41 -1.19
C ASN A 107 2.79 -0.75 -1.03
N GLU A 108 2.44 -1.80 -0.30
CA GLU A 108 1.05 -2.16 0.00
C GLU A 108 0.57 -1.62 1.34
N VAL A 109 1.47 -1.54 2.33
CA VAL A 109 1.17 -1.09 3.68
C VAL A 109 2.34 -0.27 4.21
N HIS A 110 2.08 1.00 4.52
CA HIS A 110 3.04 1.89 5.16
C HIS A 110 2.58 2.27 6.55
N CYS A 111 3.35 1.93 7.58
CA CYS A 111 3.01 2.21 8.98
C CYS A 111 4.04 3.13 9.63
N GLU A 112 3.54 4.07 10.43
CA GLU A 112 4.34 5.02 11.18
C GLU A 112 3.95 4.97 12.66
N GLY A 113 4.97 4.99 13.53
CA GLY A 113 4.77 5.06 14.97
C GLY A 113 3.98 3.88 15.55
N LEU A 114 4.22 2.64 15.08
CA LEU A 114 3.55 1.44 15.62
C LEU A 114 3.70 1.29 17.15
N ASN A 115 4.80 1.80 17.71
CA ASN A 115 5.07 1.80 19.15
C ASN A 115 4.73 3.14 19.84
N SER A 116 4.07 4.06 19.13
CA SER A 116 3.65 5.35 19.69
C SER A 116 2.25 5.27 20.30
N GLU A 117 1.83 6.32 21.01
CA GLU A 117 0.46 6.42 21.54
C GLU A 117 -0.61 6.47 20.43
N LYS A 118 -0.22 6.85 19.21
CA LYS A 118 -1.11 7.02 18.07
C LYS A 118 -0.53 6.43 16.79
N PRO A 119 -0.47 5.09 16.67
CA PRO A 119 -0.02 4.44 15.45
C PRO A 119 -0.87 4.85 14.25
N THR A 120 -0.24 4.89 13.08
CA THR A 120 -0.91 5.20 11.81
C THR A 120 -0.42 4.24 10.73
N CYS A 121 -1.33 3.67 9.95
CA CYS A 121 -1.01 2.82 8.80
C CYS A 121 -1.83 3.22 7.58
N THR A 122 -1.19 3.31 6.42
CA THR A 122 -1.85 3.52 5.13
C THR A 122 -1.78 2.25 4.32
N LEU A 123 -2.93 1.76 3.87
CA LEU A 123 -3.05 0.65 2.94
C LEU A 123 -3.24 1.19 1.53
N TYR A 124 -2.60 0.54 0.57
CA TYR A 124 -2.61 0.88 -0.85
C TYR A 124 -3.15 -0.29 -1.67
N GLY A 125 -3.51 -0.02 -2.94
CA GLY A 125 -3.89 -1.05 -3.90
C GLY A 125 -5.21 -1.77 -3.59
N LEU A 126 -6.04 -1.24 -2.69
CA LEU A 126 -7.37 -1.77 -2.45
C LEU A 126 -8.28 -1.43 -3.63
N VAL A 127 -8.99 -2.40 -4.17
CA VAL A 127 -9.91 -2.21 -5.30
C VAL A 127 -11.20 -3.02 -5.12
N GLY A 128 -12.23 -2.71 -5.89
CA GLY A 128 -13.42 -3.54 -6.04
C GLY A 128 -14.54 -3.24 -5.03
N GLY A 129 -15.01 -1.99 -5.06
CA GLY A 129 -16.20 -1.52 -4.35
C GLY A 129 -15.98 -1.24 -2.87
N TYR A 130 -17.04 -1.42 -2.09
CA TYR A 130 -16.97 -1.21 -0.64
C TYR A 130 -16.05 -2.24 0.03
N LYS A 131 -15.26 -1.77 0.99
CA LYS A 131 -14.55 -2.59 1.97
C LYS A 131 -14.99 -2.20 3.37
N TYR A 132 -15.07 -3.21 4.22
CA TYR A 132 -15.40 -3.11 5.62
C TYR A 132 -14.17 -3.48 6.42
N PHE A 133 -13.91 -2.73 7.49
CA PHE A 133 -12.69 -2.84 8.27
C PHE A 133 -13.01 -2.92 9.75
N THR A 134 -12.27 -3.74 10.48
CA THR A 134 -12.24 -3.70 11.94
C THR A 134 -10.86 -4.10 12.43
N MET A 135 -10.56 -3.80 13.68
CA MET A 135 -9.24 -4.05 14.25
C MET A 135 -9.37 -4.76 15.60
N THR A 136 -8.37 -5.54 15.94
CA THR A 136 -8.16 -6.13 17.27
C THR A 136 -6.76 -5.80 17.77
N ALA A 137 -6.58 -5.94 19.08
CA ALA A 137 -5.29 -5.94 19.74
C ALA A 137 -5.08 -7.33 20.30
N TYR A 138 -3.83 -7.81 20.34
CA TYR A 138 -3.53 -9.10 20.92
C TYR A 138 -2.26 -9.06 21.76
N ASN A 139 -2.19 -9.94 22.75
CA ASN A 139 -1.01 -10.24 23.53
C ASN A 139 -0.68 -11.74 23.44
N ALA A 140 0.20 -12.24 24.32
CA ALA A 140 0.58 -13.66 24.32
C ALA A 140 -0.55 -14.60 24.80
N GLN A 141 -1.60 -14.08 25.42
CA GLN A 141 -2.65 -14.84 26.08
C GLN A 141 -3.99 -14.79 25.33
N ALA A 142 -4.33 -13.63 24.77
CA ALA A 142 -5.65 -13.36 24.22
C ALA A 142 -5.63 -12.32 23.09
N GLU A 143 -6.74 -12.29 22.36
CA GLU A 143 -7.07 -11.27 21.37
C GLU A 143 -8.35 -10.53 21.82
N SER A 144 -8.38 -9.22 21.62
CA SER A 144 -9.51 -8.38 22.01
C SER A 144 -10.74 -8.66 21.15
N ALA A 145 -11.89 -8.14 21.59
CA ALA A 145 -13.03 -7.98 20.70
C ALA A 145 -12.69 -7.03 19.54
N TYR A 146 -13.45 -7.15 18.45
CA TYR A 146 -13.35 -6.25 17.31
C TYR A 146 -13.74 -4.80 17.67
N THR A 147 -13.04 -3.81 17.11
CA THR A 147 -13.48 -2.40 17.11
C THR A 147 -14.83 -2.22 16.41
N LYS A 148 -15.38 -1.00 16.47
CA LYS A 148 -16.46 -0.59 15.57
C LYS A 148 -16.05 -0.80 14.11
N GLU A 149 -16.93 -1.42 13.33
CA GLU A 149 -16.70 -1.62 11.89
C GLU A 149 -16.72 -0.27 11.15
N LEU A 150 -15.74 -0.07 10.28
CA LEU A 150 -15.61 1.07 9.39
C LEU A 150 -15.87 0.63 7.95
N LYS A 151 -16.28 1.58 7.09
CA LYS A 151 -16.64 1.30 5.70
C LYS A 151 -16.01 2.35 4.79
N SER A 152 -15.36 1.93 3.71
CA SER A 152 -14.85 2.81 2.64
C SER A 152 -15.11 2.21 1.26
N TYR A 153 -15.11 3.03 0.21
CA TYR A 153 -15.38 2.62 -1.18
C TYR A 153 -14.14 2.79 -2.04
N PHE A 154 -13.81 1.75 -2.80
CA PHE A 154 -12.61 1.60 -3.63
C PHE A 154 -13.03 1.24 -5.04
N GLY A 155 -13.15 2.22 -5.92
CA GLY A 155 -13.62 1.99 -7.29
C GLY A 155 -13.03 2.99 -8.27
N LEU A 156 -12.50 2.44 -9.37
CA LEU A 156 -12.07 3.20 -10.53
C LEU A 156 -13.30 3.93 -11.09
N TYR A 157 -13.37 5.23 -10.87
CA TYR A 157 -14.32 6.05 -11.60
C TYR A 157 -13.92 6.00 -13.07
N GLY A 158 -14.67 5.24 -13.87
CA GLY A 158 -14.62 5.35 -15.33
C GLY A 158 -14.84 6.81 -15.71
N GLY A 159 -13.93 7.35 -16.52
CA GLY A 159 -13.90 8.76 -16.88
C GLY A 159 -15.18 9.22 -17.57
N GLU A 160 -16.09 9.82 -16.81
CA GLU A 160 -16.90 10.92 -17.30
C GLU A 160 -16.33 12.21 -16.70
N SER A 161 -15.80 13.04 -17.60
CA SER A 161 -15.15 14.31 -17.31
C SER A 161 -16.03 15.21 -16.43
N GLY A 162 -15.65 15.39 -15.17
CA GLY A 162 -16.20 16.46 -14.33
C GLY A 162 -16.44 16.14 -12.85
N LYS A 163 -16.27 14.89 -12.40
CA LYS A 163 -16.36 14.55 -10.96
C LYS A 163 -14.98 14.21 -10.39
N LEU A 164 -14.70 14.85 -9.25
CA LEU A 164 -13.43 14.87 -8.52
C LEU A 164 -12.84 13.46 -8.28
N PRO A 165 -11.50 13.33 -8.26
CA PRO A 165 -10.81 12.04 -8.10
C PRO A 165 -11.22 11.30 -6.82
N GLY A 166 -11.06 9.97 -6.86
CA GLY A 166 -11.41 9.01 -5.82
C GLY A 166 -11.21 9.54 -4.40
N ARG A 167 -12.23 9.33 -3.58
CA ARG A 167 -12.30 9.89 -2.23
C ARG A 167 -11.23 9.26 -1.34
N PHE A 168 -10.15 9.99 -1.08
CA PHE A 168 -9.17 9.68 -0.04
C PHE A 168 -9.89 9.65 1.32
N GLY A 169 -9.95 8.48 1.94
CA GLY A 169 -10.61 8.30 3.23
C GLY A 169 -9.58 8.12 4.35
N THR A 170 -9.48 9.09 5.26
CA THR A 170 -8.87 8.85 6.57
C THR A 170 -9.92 8.25 7.48
N LEU A 171 -9.67 7.03 7.93
CA LEU A 171 -10.52 6.32 8.87
C LEU A 171 -9.91 6.42 10.27
N HIS A 172 -10.54 7.21 11.13
CA HIS A 172 -10.14 7.32 12.53
C HIS A 172 -10.80 6.20 13.34
N ALA A 173 -10.00 5.26 13.84
CA ALA A 173 -10.43 4.28 14.82
C ALA A 173 -10.10 4.81 16.22
N ILE A 174 -10.96 5.69 16.77
CA ILE A 174 -10.75 6.32 18.09
C ILE A 174 -11.22 5.37 19.21
N TYR A 175 -10.64 4.17 19.30
CA TYR A 175 -11.00 3.24 20.38
C TYR A 175 -9.74 2.58 20.94
N THR A 176 -9.59 2.66 22.27
CA THR A 176 -8.69 1.78 23.01
C THR A 176 -9.32 0.39 23.03
N LEU A 177 -8.59 -0.61 22.57
CA LEU A 177 -9.05 -1.98 22.43
C LEU A 177 -8.89 -2.72 23.75
N LEU A 178 -9.94 -2.83 24.55
CA LEU A 178 -9.85 -3.54 25.83
C LEU A 178 -9.59 -5.03 25.57
N LEU A 179 -8.45 -5.52 26.06
CA LEU A 179 -8.19 -6.95 26.15
C LEU A 179 -9.08 -7.55 27.27
N PRO A 180 -9.62 -8.76 27.07
CA PRO A 180 -10.40 -9.46 28.08
C PRO A 180 -9.55 -9.87 29.30
#